data_AF-A0A413RCT1-F1
#
_entry.id   AF-A0A413RCT1-F1
#
_cell.length_a   1.000
_cell.length_b   1.000
_cell.length_c   1.000
_cell.angle_alpha   90.00
_cell.angle_beta   90.00
_cell.angle_gamma   90.00
#
_symmetry.space_group_name_H-M   'P 1'
#
loop_
_entity.id
_entity.type
_entity.pdbx_description
1 polymer ?
#
loop_
_entity_poly.entity_id
_entity_poly.type
_entity_poly.pdbx_seq_one_letter_code
_entity_poly.pdbx_strand_id
1 'polypeptide(L)'
;MNENKHLLSIIGTELNKLQDIAIKNGQLIFLKDKGRIVFDLNDRRTFYDSISILETEEERKSLQAVSECFYYVKKTGYLWFYDNEWVQLTGKEQCQIVKKYVLPSEGTDDSLYINMSEKNIFVWDEENRQYVLVGEAINSVSNEDINKMFK
;
A
#
# COMPACT_ATOMS: atom_id res chain seq x y z
N MET A 1 21.28 -8.75 -1.04
CA MET A 1 20.48 -9.99 -1.11
C MET A 1 19.14 -9.56 -1.69
N ASN A 2 18.80 -9.93 -2.93
CA ASN A 2 17.53 -9.51 -3.52
C ASN A 2 16.40 -10.23 -2.78
N GLU A 3 15.68 -9.52 -1.92
CA GLU A 3 14.38 -9.97 -1.47
C GLU A 3 13.47 -10.05 -2.70
N ASN A 4 13.10 -11.26 -3.10
CA ASN A 4 12.02 -11.44 -4.07
C ASN A 4 10.74 -10.90 -3.42
N LYS A 5 10.45 -9.60 -3.62
CA LYS A 5 9.17 -8.98 -3.27
C LYS A 5 8.08 -9.73 -4.06
N HIS A 6 7.39 -10.67 -3.41
CA HIS A 6 6.21 -11.29 -3.99
C HIS A 6 5.09 -10.25 -4.06
N LEU A 7 4.58 -9.98 -5.26
CA LEU A 7 3.40 -9.14 -5.45
C LEU A 7 2.20 -9.78 -4.76
N LEU A 8 1.69 -9.12 -3.72
CA LEU A 8 0.50 -9.59 -3.02
C LEU A 8 -0.71 -9.53 -3.96
N SER A 9 -1.42 -10.65 -4.08
CA SER A 9 -2.68 -10.73 -4.81
C SER A 9 -3.79 -11.23 -3.90
N ILE A 10 -4.97 -10.63 -4.02
CA ILE A 10 -6.12 -10.93 -3.17
C ILE A 10 -7.20 -11.62 -4.00
N ILE A 11 -7.66 -12.78 -3.54
CA ILE A 11 -8.71 -13.56 -4.21
C ILE A 11 -9.83 -13.84 -3.21
N GLY A 12 -11.08 -13.69 -3.64
CA GLY A 12 -12.23 -14.12 -2.84
C GLY A 12 -12.95 -15.27 -3.53
N THR A 13 -13.03 -16.43 -2.87
CA THR A 13 -13.64 -17.65 -3.44
C THR A 13 -14.44 -18.44 -2.39
N GLU A 14 -14.98 -19.58 -2.79
CA GLU A 14 -15.61 -20.59 -1.94
C GLU A 14 -14.68 -21.82 -1.83
N LEU A 15 -14.79 -22.60 -0.74
CA LEU A 15 -13.89 -23.74 -0.49
C LEU A 15 -13.89 -24.77 -1.65
N ASN A 16 -15.05 -25.01 -2.28
CA ASN A 16 -15.19 -25.95 -3.39
C ASN A 16 -14.44 -25.53 -4.67
N LYS A 17 -14.20 -24.23 -4.87
CA LYS A 17 -13.49 -23.64 -6.02
C LYS A 17 -12.01 -23.41 -5.73
N LEU A 18 -11.55 -23.67 -4.50
CA LEU A 18 -10.17 -23.47 -4.12
C LEU A 18 -9.20 -24.38 -4.90
N GLN A 19 -9.65 -25.60 -5.22
CA GLN A 19 -8.87 -26.58 -6.00
C GLN A 19 -8.58 -26.10 -7.44
N ASP A 20 -9.41 -25.20 -7.97
CA ASP A 20 -9.25 -24.64 -9.32
C ASP A 20 -8.24 -23.47 -9.33
N ILE A 21 -7.82 -22.99 -8.15
CA ILE A 21 -6.84 -21.92 -8.00
C ILE A 21 -5.46 -22.53 -7.85
N ALA A 22 -4.62 -22.39 -8.88
CA ALA A 22 -3.21 -22.76 -8.83
C ALA A 22 -2.46 -22.00 -7.72
N ILE A 23 -1.59 -22.70 -6.99
CA ILE A 23 -0.75 -22.14 -5.94
C ILE A 23 0.24 -21.15 -6.55
N LYS A 24 0.22 -19.89 -6.12
CA LYS A 24 1.24 -18.89 -6.47
C LYS A 24 1.66 -18.10 -5.23
N ASN A 25 2.96 -17.95 -5.03
CA ASN A 25 3.52 -17.21 -3.89
C ASN A 25 2.99 -15.77 -3.85
N GLY A 26 2.51 -15.35 -2.67
CA GLY A 26 1.90 -14.04 -2.45
C GLY A 26 0.38 -14.00 -2.70
N GLN A 27 -0.30 -15.13 -2.86
CA GLN A 27 -1.77 -15.16 -2.94
C GLN A 27 -2.40 -15.24 -1.55
N LEU A 28 -3.19 -14.21 -1.21
CA LEU A 28 -4.07 -14.19 -0.04
C LEU A 28 -5.51 -14.47 -0.50
N ILE A 29 -6.06 -15.60 -0.09
CA ILE A 29 -7.35 -16.12 -0.56
C ILE A 29 -8.35 -16.13 0.60
N PHE A 30 -9.45 -15.40 0.44
CA PHE A 30 -10.57 -15.38 1.40
C PHE A 30 -11.61 -16.44 1.00
N LEU A 31 -11.85 -17.41 1.86
CA LEU A 31 -12.91 -18.41 1.73
C LEU A 31 -14.20 -17.88 2.35
N LYS A 32 -15.03 -17.24 1.52
CA LYS A 32 -16.22 -16.48 1.95
C LYS A 32 -17.24 -17.34 2.69
N ASP A 33 -17.39 -18.60 2.28
CA ASP A 33 -18.34 -19.57 2.83
C ASP A 33 -17.87 -20.21 4.15
N LYS A 34 -16.58 -20.10 4.47
CA LYS A 34 -15.98 -20.68 5.69
C LYS A 34 -15.47 -19.65 6.69
N GLY A 35 -15.39 -18.38 6.30
CA GLY A 35 -14.80 -17.33 7.14
C GLY A 35 -13.31 -17.60 7.44
N ARG A 36 -12.58 -18.21 6.49
CA ARG A 36 -11.17 -18.59 6.63
C ARG A 36 -10.30 -17.86 5.63
N ILE A 37 -9.04 -17.68 5.99
CA ILE A 37 -8.01 -17.20 5.08
C ILE A 37 -7.12 -18.37 4.67
N VAL A 38 -6.68 -18.34 3.43
CA VAL A 38 -5.65 -19.21 2.89
C VAL A 38 -4.53 -18.33 2.34
N PHE A 39 -3.29 -18.69 2.61
CA PHE A 39 -2.14 -17.96 2.10
C PHE A 39 -1.18 -18.94 1.42
N ASP A 40 -0.81 -18.59 0.19
CA ASP A 40 0.13 -19.37 -0.61
C ASP A 40 1.51 -18.69 -0.54
N LEU A 41 2.47 -19.35 0.11
CA LEU A 41 3.85 -18.90 0.28
C LEU A 41 4.81 -20.09 0.27
N ASN A 42 6.03 -19.92 -0.25
CA ASN A 42 7.02 -20.98 -0.40
C ASN A 42 6.48 -22.23 -1.13
N ASP A 43 5.69 -21.98 -2.18
CA ASP A 43 5.00 -22.97 -3.02
C ASP A 43 4.05 -23.88 -2.24
N ARG A 44 3.59 -23.40 -1.06
CA ARG A 44 2.71 -24.13 -0.16
C ARG A 44 1.45 -23.32 0.13
N ARG A 45 0.31 -24.00 0.07
CA ARG A 45 -0.99 -23.49 0.50
C ARG A 45 -1.23 -23.80 1.97
N THR A 46 -1.38 -22.75 2.79
CA THR A 46 -1.61 -22.88 4.24
C THR A 46 -2.98 -22.31 4.59
N PHE A 47 -3.76 -23.06 5.37
CA PHE A 47 -5.08 -22.67 5.86
C PHE A 47 -4.95 -22.02 7.23
N TYR A 48 -5.58 -20.87 7.40
CA TYR A 48 -5.64 -20.14 8.66
C TYR A 48 -7.09 -20.12 9.13
N ASP A 49 -7.33 -20.87 10.20
CA ASP A 49 -8.66 -21.09 10.76
C ASP A 49 -9.12 -19.93 11.65
N SER A 50 -8.21 -19.04 12.03
CA SER A 50 -8.52 -17.82 12.76
C SER A 50 -7.53 -16.71 12.44
N ILE A 51 -8.04 -15.49 12.38
CA ILE A 51 -7.24 -14.26 12.38
C ILE A 51 -7.45 -13.64 13.76
N SER A 52 -6.36 -13.30 14.44
CA SER A 52 -6.45 -12.53 15.68
C SER A 52 -6.79 -11.08 15.35
N ILE A 53 -7.87 -10.56 15.92
CA ILE A 53 -8.28 -9.17 15.74
C ILE A 53 -7.74 -8.35 16.89
N LEU A 54 -7.00 -7.29 16.56
CA LEU A 54 -6.46 -6.30 17.48
C LEU A 54 -7.12 -4.94 17.21
N GLU A 55 -7.24 -4.10 18.23
CA GLU A 55 -7.82 -2.76 18.07
C GLU A 55 -6.78 -1.76 17.54
N THR A 56 -5.54 -1.79 18.07
CA THR A 56 -4.49 -0.79 17.76
C THR A 56 -3.11 -1.38 17.42
N GLU A 57 -2.24 -0.56 16.83
CA GLU A 57 -0.84 -0.94 16.56
C GLU A 57 -0.03 -1.08 17.85
N GLU A 58 -0.36 -0.31 18.89
CA GLU A 58 0.26 -0.44 20.22
C GLU A 58 0.01 -1.82 20.82
N GLU A 59 -1.20 -2.35 20.67
CA GLU A 59 -1.56 -3.70 21.09
C GLU A 59 -0.77 -4.76 20.32
N ARG A 60 -0.64 -4.60 19.00
CA ARG A 60 0.20 -5.49 18.18
C ARG A 60 1.66 -5.48 18.64
N LYS A 61 2.21 -4.31 18.93
CA LYS A 61 3.62 -4.15 19.36
C LYS A 61 3.90 -4.74 20.74
N SER A 62 2.92 -4.77 21.63
CA SER A 62 3.05 -5.35 22.98
C SER A 62 2.69 -6.83 23.04
N LEU A 63 2.05 -7.36 21.98
CA LEU A 63 1.63 -8.76 21.90
C LEU A 63 2.81 -9.71 21.72
N GLN A 64 2.86 -10.75 22.55
CA GLN A 64 3.70 -11.92 22.27
C GLN A 64 3.01 -12.77 21.20
N ALA A 65 3.36 -12.53 19.95
CA ALA A 65 2.75 -13.20 18.81
C ALA A 65 3.11 -14.70 18.72
N VAL A 66 2.19 -15.46 18.14
CA VAL A 66 2.38 -16.86 17.80
C VAL A 66 2.93 -16.93 16.38
N SER A 67 3.97 -17.74 16.17
CA SER A 67 4.54 -17.94 14.84
C SER A 67 3.50 -18.50 13.86
N GLU A 68 3.63 -18.12 12.60
CA GLU A 68 2.74 -18.51 11.52
C GLU A 68 1.27 -18.11 11.80
N CYS A 69 1.03 -16.92 12.33
CA CYS A 69 -0.33 -16.41 12.60
C CYS A 69 -0.61 -15.06 11.94
N PHE A 70 -1.89 -14.82 11.63
CA PHE A 70 -2.38 -13.56 11.08
C PHE A 70 -3.01 -12.69 12.17
N TYR A 71 -2.72 -11.39 12.09
CA TYR A 71 -3.24 -10.37 12.99
C TYR A 71 -3.82 -9.21 12.20
N TYR A 72 -5.09 -8.87 12.41
CA TYR A 72 -5.73 -7.72 11.79
C TYR A 72 -5.91 -6.60 12.80
N VAL A 73 -5.32 -5.43 12.52
CA VAL A 73 -5.44 -4.23 13.37
C VAL A 73 -6.57 -3.37 12.85
N LYS A 74 -7.70 -3.31 13.58
CA LYS A 74 -8.93 -2.62 13.14
C LYS A 74 -8.71 -1.15 12.81
N LYS A 75 -8.00 -0.41 13.67
CA LYS A 75 -7.86 1.05 13.51
C LYS A 75 -7.06 1.45 12.27
N THR A 76 -6.12 0.61 11.84
CA THR A 76 -5.29 0.85 10.64
C THR A 76 -5.78 0.12 9.40
N GLY A 77 -6.56 -0.95 9.57
CA GLY A 77 -6.92 -1.86 8.48
C GLY A 77 -5.75 -2.73 8.00
N TYR A 78 -4.65 -2.77 8.77
CA TYR A 78 -3.46 -3.53 8.41
C TYR A 78 -3.61 -4.98 8.82
N LEU A 79 -3.33 -5.87 7.87
CA LEU A 79 -3.15 -7.28 8.07
C LEU A 79 -1.66 -7.54 8.22
N TRP A 80 -1.30 -8.15 9.33
CA TRP A 80 0.05 -8.53 9.68
C TRP A 80 0.15 -10.06 9.72
N PHE A 81 1.31 -10.57 9.32
CA PHE A 81 1.71 -11.95 9.51
C PHE A 81 2.92 -11.98 10.42
N TYR A 82 2.96 -12.92 11.36
CA TYR A 82 4.11 -13.10 12.24
C TYR A 82 4.81 -14.42 11.93
N ASP A 83 6.07 -14.34 11.52
CA ASP A 83 6.96 -15.48 11.30
C ASP A 83 8.36 -15.10 11.79
N ASN A 84 8.60 -15.29 13.09
CA ASN A 84 9.78 -14.79 13.83
C ASN A 84 9.99 -13.25 13.81
N GLU A 85 9.36 -12.56 12.87
CA GLU A 85 9.27 -11.12 12.74
C GLU A 85 7.88 -10.70 12.23
N TRP A 86 7.54 -9.42 12.41
CA TRP A 86 6.28 -8.85 11.96
C TRP A 86 6.35 -8.41 10.49
N VAL A 87 5.55 -9.03 9.64
CA VAL A 87 5.43 -8.70 8.22
C VAL A 87 4.07 -8.05 7.96
N GLN A 88 4.04 -6.79 7.55
CA GLN A 88 2.82 -6.11 7.13
C GLN A 88 2.44 -6.57 5.71
N LEU A 89 1.27 -7.19 5.58
CA LEU A 89 0.78 -7.68 4.29
C LEU A 89 -0.07 -6.64 3.57
N THR A 90 -0.97 -5.94 4.26
CA THR A 90 -1.82 -4.91 3.62
C THR A 90 -1.42 -3.51 4.04
N GLY A 91 -1.59 -2.54 3.13
CA GLY A 91 -1.30 -1.13 3.40
C GLY A 91 0.15 -0.71 3.19
N LYS A 92 1.00 -1.57 2.60
CA LYS A 92 2.33 -1.15 2.12
C LYS A 92 2.22 -0.66 0.68
N GLU A 93 2.77 0.54 0.44
CA GLU A 93 2.72 1.36 -0.78
C GLU A 93 1.42 2.17 -0.96
N GLN A 94 1.10 3.00 0.04
CA GLN A 94 0.42 4.26 -0.24
C GLN A 94 1.50 5.31 -0.50
N CYS A 95 1.61 5.75 -1.76
CA CYS A 95 2.34 6.98 -2.07
C CYS A 95 1.81 8.09 -1.14
N GLN A 96 2.67 8.62 -0.26
CA GLN A 96 2.23 9.61 0.72
C GLN A 96 1.98 10.93 0.03
N ILE A 97 0.80 11.54 0.22
CA ILE A 97 0.51 12.87 -0.32
C ILE A 97 0.90 13.94 0.71
N VAL A 98 1.99 14.66 0.44
CA VAL A 98 2.49 15.74 1.29
C VAL A 98 2.03 17.09 0.74
N LYS A 99 1.11 17.77 1.43
CA LYS A 99 0.60 19.10 1.04
C LYS A 99 1.27 20.20 1.86
N LYS A 100 1.98 21.12 1.22
CA LYS A 100 2.68 22.24 1.89
C LYS A 100 2.64 23.51 1.05
N TYR A 101 2.65 24.67 1.70
CA TYR A 101 2.85 25.96 1.02
C TYR A 101 4.33 26.23 0.69
N VAL A 102 5.24 25.62 1.45
CA VAL A 102 6.69 25.60 1.22
C VAL A 102 7.14 24.15 1.33
N LEU A 103 7.74 23.63 0.27
CA LEU A 103 8.24 22.25 0.27
C LEU A 103 9.37 22.10 1.32
N PRO A 104 9.50 20.93 1.97
CA PRO A 104 10.67 20.61 2.78
C PRO A 104 11.98 20.78 2.00
N SER A 105 13.11 20.85 2.69
CA SER A 105 14.41 20.90 2.02
C SER A 105 14.77 19.58 1.33
N GLU A 106 14.23 18.47 1.83
CA GLU A 106 14.45 17.12 1.30
C GLU A 106 13.14 16.33 1.30
N GLY A 107 12.94 15.54 0.25
CA GLY A 107 11.84 14.60 0.14
C GLY A 107 12.26 13.14 0.36
N THR A 108 11.34 12.24 0.06
CA THR A 108 11.51 10.78 0.06
C THR A 108 10.91 10.21 -1.22
N ASP A 109 11.46 9.09 -1.69
CA ASP A 109 11.04 8.40 -2.92
C ASP A 109 9.62 7.81 -2.86
N ASP A 110 9.04 7.68 -1.66
CA ASP A 110 7.69 7.14 -1.41
C ASP A 110 6.58 8.20 -1.36
N SER A 111 6.88 9.46 -1.69
CA SER A 111 5.98 10.60 -1.48
C SER A 111 5.70 11.44 -2.73
N LEU A 112 4.45 11.92 -2.86
CA LEU A 112 4.01 12.93 -3.83
C LEU A 112 3.84 14.27 -3.10
N TYR A 113 4.54 15.30 -3.54
CA TYR A 113 4.55 16.61 -2.91
C TYR A 113 3.67 17.58 -3.68
N ILE A 114 2.68 18.17 -3.02
CA ILE A 114 1.82 19.21 -3.59
C ILE A 114 2.23 20.56 -2.99
N ASN A 115 2.78 21.44 -3.83
CA ASN A 115 3.01 22.83 -3.49
C ASN A 115 1.67 23.58 -3.60
N MET A 116 1.08 23.92 -2.47
CA MET A 116 -0.22 24.60 -2.39
C MET A 116 -0.18 26.06 -2.86
N SER A 117 1.01 26.68 -2.87
CA SER A 117 1.20 28.07 -3.32
C SER A 117 1.13 28.14 -4.85
N GLU A 118 1.89 27.27 -5.51
CA GLU A 118 1.98 27.21 -6.99
C GLU A 118 0.95 26.26 -7.60
N LYS A 119 0.31 25.42 -6.78
CA LYS A 119 -0.60 24.34 -7.17
C LYS A 119 0.06 23.27 -8.06
N ASN A 120 1.37 23.09 -7.86
CA ASN A 120 2.20 22.14 -8.58
C ASN A 120 2.41 20.84 -7.81
N ILE A 121 2.73 19.78 -8.53
CA ILE A 121 2.97 18.43 -8.02
C ILE A 121 4.40 18.01 -8.35
N PHE A 122 5.12 17.50 -7.35
CA PHE A 122 6.51 17.08 -7.44
C PHE A 122 6.72 15.66 -6.90
N VAL A 123 7.75 15.00 -7.41
CA VAL A 123 8.36 13.81 -6.81
C VAL A 123 9.78 14.14 -6.35
N TRP A 124 10.32 13.39 -5.40
CA TRP A 124 11.70 13.52 -4.96
C TRP A 124 12.61 12.59 -5.76
N ASP A 125 13.66 13.15 -6.35
CA ASP A 125 14.74 12.42 -7.00
C ASP A 125 15.89 12.28 -5.97
N GLU A 126 16.06 11.07 -5.44
CA GLU A 126 17.10 10.78 -4.43
C GLU A 126 18.52 10.89 -4.97
N GLU A 127 18.74 10.52 -6.24
CA GLU A 127 20.07 10.53 -6.86
C GLU A 127 20.59 11.96 -6.99
N ASN A 128 19.72 12.87 -7.45
CA ASN A 128 20.06 14.26 -7.67
C ASN A 128 19.69 15.17 -6.49
N ARG A 129 19.06 14.62 -5.44
CA ARG A 129 18.58 15.33 -4.24
C ARG A 129 17.77 16.58 -4.56
N GLN A 130 16.79 16.43 -5.45
CA GLN A 130 15.97 17.55 -5.91
C GLN A 130 14.52 17.15 -6.13
N TYR A 131 13.63 18.15 -6.10
CA TYR A 131 12.25 17.97 -6.52
C TYR A 131 12.14 18.04 -8.04
N VAL A 132 11.47 17.05 -8.62
CA VAL A 132 11.15 17.00 -10.05
C VAL A 132 9.67 17.32 -10.22
N LEU A 133 9.37 18.36 -11.02
CA LEU A 133 8.00 18.74 -11.36
C LEU A 133 7.36 17.68 -12.26
N VAL A 134 6.20 17.15 -11.85
CA VAL A 134 5.47 16.11 -12.59
C VAL A 134 4.03 16.51 -12.92
N GLY A 135 3.53 17.60 -12.35
CA GLY A 135 2.23 18.15 -12.69
C GLY A 135 2.18 19.64 -12.38
N GLU A 136 1.73 20.44 -13.34
CA GLU A 136 1.60 21.89 -13.22
C GLU A 136 0.13 22.30 -13.30
N ALA A 137 -0.30 23.22 -12.44
CA ALA A 137 -1.62 23.82 -12.58
C ALA A 137 -1.62 24.84 -13.72
N ILE A 138 -2.34 24.53 -14.80
CA ILE A 138 -2.64 25.54 -15.82
C ILE A 138 -3.76 26.46 -15.32
N ASN A 139 -3.51 27.77 -15.36
CA ASN A 139 -4.57 28.75 -15.12
C ASN A 139 -5.66 28.61 -16.19
N SER A 140 -6.91 28.88 -15.81
CA SER A 140 -8.01 28.94 -16.78
C SER A 140 -7.71 30.03 -17.80
N VAL A 141 -7.62 29.66 -19.07
CA VAL A 141 -7.46 30.62 -20.18
C VAL A 141 -8.74 31.46 -20.24
N SER A 142 -8.63 32.77 -20.09
CA SER A 142 -9.79 33.66 -20.23
C SER A 142 -10.13 33.85 -21.71
N ASN A 143 -11.39 34.19 -22.02
CA ASN A 143 -11.77 34.56 -23.38
C ASN A 143 -10.95 35.74 -23.92
N GLU A 144 -10.43 36.60 -23.05
CA GLU A 144 -9.57 37.71 -23.42
C GLU A 144 -8.18 37.24 -23.89
N ASP A 145 -7.63 36.20 -23.26
CA ASP A 145 -6.37 35.59 -23.65
C ASP A 145 -6.48 34.88 -25.01
N ILE A 146 -7.61 34.20 -25.25
CA ILE A 146 -7.94 33.59 -26.54
C ILE A 146 -8.00 34.67 -27.62
N ASN A 147 -8.69 35.78 -27.36
CA ASN A 147 -8.83 36.88 -28.32
C ASN A 147 -7.51 37.58 -28.67
N LYS A 148 -6.49 37.51 -27.79
CA LYS A 148 -5.15 38.06 -28.06
C LYS A 148 -4.31 37.16 -28.98
N MET A 149 -4.62 35.86 -29.07
CA MET A 149 -3.90 34.92 -29.95
C MET A 149 -4.32 35.00 -31.42
N PHE A 150 -5.45 35.65 -31.73
CA PHE A 150 -6.00 35.78 -33.08
C PHE A 150 -5.93 37.21 -33.64
N LYS A 151 -5.05 38.06 -33.11
CA LYS A 151 -4.74 39.41 -33.62
C LYS A 151 -3.44 39.46 -34.39
#